data_AF-A0A0Q7W7R1-F1
#
_entry.id   AF-A0A0Q7W7R1-F1
#
_cell.length_a   1.000
_cell.length_b   1.000
_cell.length_c   1.000
_cell.angle_alpha   90.00
_cell.angle_beta   90.00
_cell.angle_gamma   90.00
#
_symmetry.space_group_name_H-M   'P 1'
#
loop_
_entity.id
_entity.type
_entity.pdbx_description
1 polymer ?
#
loop_
_entity_poly.entity_id
_entity_poly.type
_entity_poly.pdbx_seq_one_letter_code
_entity_poly.pdbx_strand_id
1 'polypeptide(L)'
;MKLMSSNLARHFAVAAFCLSSLAIAAPASASPDWAIDVAGGEDHPLIQRYNNSWMMAYKKIGFDQTTFPGKLGLDSHNEFISPITVEGQITRMVYFAPLGKTPLEVHRNYEQALKAAGFKAIISCTPRDKGCEHMRYGFDDHYSSMKEADFRANRARHPEKSALNNQMFSLGGTNMLGTDDLYFTYGTLTKDGNTVHAMLNTGKVYRTDFTTTYIEIAEPQAMQGGQVTVNADALKNALQSSGKVALYGIYFDTGKSEIKAAESKTQLDEMAKLLKSQPALKVYIVGHTDNQGNLDANQALSQQRAQAVVAALTKQYQIAATRVASKGVASLAPVASNDNDAGRAKNRRVELVVQ
;
A
#
# COMPACT_ATOMS: atom_id res chain seq x y z
N MET A 1 27.22 82.61 -38.99
CA MET A 1 28.18 81.90 -39.87
C MET A 1 28.19 80.43 -39.45
N LYS A 2 28.02 79.50 -40.40
CA LYS A 2 27.83 78.05 -40.24
C LYS A 2 28.80 77.39 -39.25
N LEU A 3 28.34 76.36 -38.54
CA LEU A 3 28.84 74.96 -38.53
C LEU A 3 28.17 74.18 -37.36
N MET A 4 27.15 73.37 -37.68
CA MET A 4 27.16 71.87 -37.64
C MET A 4 27.10 71.29 -36.21
N SER A 5 25.91 70.80 -35.80
CA SER A 5 25.53 69.35 -35.67
C SER A 5 26.32 68.62 -34.57
N SER A 6 25.78 67.85 -33.63
CA SER A 6 24.59 66.98 -33.65
C SER A 6 24.35 66.38 -32.25
N ASN A 7 23.07 66.16 -31.91
CA ASN A 7 22.49 65.12 -31.05
C ASN A 7 23.23 64.63 -29.78
N LEU A 8 22.72 65.02 -28.61
CA LEU A 8 22.76 64.21 -27.38
C LEU A 8 21.34 63.76 -27.02
N ALA A 9 21.00 62.51 -27.33
CA ALA A 9 19.85 61.82 -26.73
C ALA A 9 20.35 61.02 -25.52
N ARG A 10 19.91 61.44 -24.32
CA ARG A 10 20.21 60.79 -23.03
C ARG A 10 19.65 59.37 -23.01
N HIS A 11 20.53 58.37 -22.87
CA HIS A 11 20.17 57.05 -22.36
C HIS A 11 20.64 56.95 -20.91
N PHE A 12 19.71 56.75 -19.99
CA PHE A 12 20.00 56.37 -18.60
C PHE A 12 20.39 54.89 -18.59
N ALA A 13 21.67 54.60 -18.33
CA ALA A 13 22.13 53.24 -18.02
C ALA A 13 22.13 53.08 -16.50
N VAL A 14 21.20 52.29 -15.96
CA VAL A 14 21.28 51.76 -14.61
C VAL A 14 22.23 50.57 -14.65
N ALA A 15 23.44 50.75 -14.13
CA ALA A 15 24.40 49.67 -13.95
C ALA A 15 23.94 48.77 -12.78
N ALA A 16 23.29 47.66 -13.10
CA ALA A 16 23.07 46.58 -12.15
C ALA A 16 24.37 45.78 -12.00
N PHE A 17 25.02 45.92 -10.86
CA PHE A 17 26.14 45.06 -10.43
C PHE A 17 25.60 43.63 -10.27
N CYS A 18 25.77 42.78 -11.29
CA CYS A 18 25.66 41.34 -11.12
C CYS A 18 26.91 40.86 -10.37
N LEU A 19 26.82 40.71 -9.04
CA LEU A 19 27.71 39.82 -8.32
C LEU A 19 27.39 38.39 -8.78
N SER A 20 28.14 37.89 -9.76
CA SER A 20 28.20 36.47 -10.03
C SER A 20 28.97 35.80 -8.89
N SER A 21 28.25 35.35 -7.87
CA SER A 21 28.77 34.40 -6.90
C SER A 21 29.05 33.10 -7.66
N LEU A 22 30.33 32.86 -8.01
CA LEU A 22 30.80 31.50 -8.25
C LEU A 22 30.62 30.75 -6.93
N ALA A 23 29.50 30.05 -6.79
CA ALA A 23 29.37 28.98 -5.83
C ALA A 23 30.40 27.94 -6.24
N ILE A 24 31.52 27.89 -5.51
CA ILE A 24 32.40 26.73 -5.54
C ILE A 24 31.56 25.60 -4.97
N ALA A 25 30.93 24.82 -5.84
CA ALA A 25 30.34 23.56 -5.47
C ALA A 25 31.49 22.71 -4.91
N ALA A 26 31.53 22.54 -3.59
CA ALA A 26 32.33 21.48 -2.99
C ALA A 26 32.01 20.19 -3.76
N PRO A 27 33.00 19.38 -4.15
CA PRO A 27 32.71 18.15 -4.85
C PRO A 27 31.73 17.39 -3.98
N ALA A 28 30.52 17.18 -4.50
CA ALA A 28 29.61 16.21 -3.92
C ALA A 28 30.44 14.95 -3.77
N SER A 29 30.63 14.48 -2.54
CA SER A 29 31.32 13.22 -2.30
C SER A 29 30.47 12.15 -2.98
N ALA A 30 30.75 11.89 -4.25
CA ALA A 30 29.98 10.95 -5.05
C ALA A 30 29.86 9.67 -4.24
N SER A 31 28.66 9.08 -4.23
CA SER A 31 28.48 7.74 -3.69
C SER A 31 29.61 6.87 -4.25
N PRO A 32 30.27 6.05 -3.42
CA PRO A 32 31.38 5.24 -3.88
C PRO A 32 30.98 4.46 -5.14
N ASP A 33 31.92 4.21 -6.05
CA ASP A 33 31.66 3.50 -7.32
C ASP A 33 31.05 2.11 -7.14
N TRP A 34 31.30 1.47 -6.00
CA TRP A 34 30.69 0.22 -5.58
C TRP A 34 29.29 0.38 -4.94
N ALA A 35 28.85 1.58 -4.61
CA ALA A 35 27.51 1.84 -4.07
C ALA A 35 26.47 1.88 -5.19
N ILE A 36 26.01 0.70 -5.61
CA ILE A 36 25.06 0.56 -6.71
C ILE A 36 23.65 0.38 -6.16
N ASP A 37 22.74 1.25 -6.58
CA ASP A 37 21.33 1.14 -6.26
C ASP A 37 20.74 -0.20 -6.70
N VAL A 38 19.78 -0.71 -5.94
CA VAL A 38 18.97 -1.84 -6.34
C VAL A 38 18.31 -1.57 -7.70
N ALA A 39 18.43 -2.52 -8.63
CA ALA A 39 17.93 -2.34 -9.99
C ALA A 39 16.41 -2.08 -10.02
N GLY A 40 16.00 -1.00 -10.70
CA GLY A 40 14.61 -0.55 -10.77
C GLY A 40 14.13 0.23 -9.56
N GLY A 41 15.02 0.55 -8.61
CA GLY A 41 14.75 1.48 -7.52
C GLY A 41 14.74 2.93 -8.00
N GLU A 42 13.81 3.72 -7.45
CA GLU A 42 13.67 5.15 -7.69
C GLU A 42 13.24 5.86 -6.40
N ASP A 43 13.74 7.08 -6.19
CA ASP A 43 13.31 7.90 -5.06
C ASP A 43 11.83 8.28 -5.21
N HIS A 44 11.12 8.35 -4.10
CA HIS A 44 9.72 8.75 -4.14
C HIS A 44 9.60 10.25 -4.45
N PRO A 45 8.66 10.71 -5.30
CA PRO A 45 8.52 12.13 -5.64
C PRO A 45 8.33 13.08 -4.45
N LEU A 46 7.81 12.58 -3.32
CA LEU A 46 7.63 13.34 -2.08
C LEU A 46 8.91 13.54 -1.27
N ILE A 47 9.90 12.68 -1.42
CA ILE A 47 11.10 12.71 -0.59
C ILE A 47 12.30 12.20 -1.37
N GLN A 48 13.29 13.06 -1.54
CA GLN A 48 14.58 12.68 -2.08
C GLN A 48 15.40 12.02 -0.99
N ARG A 49 16.27 11.08 -1.38
CA ARG A 49 17.22 10.46 -0.44
C ARG A 49 18.17 11.50 0.17
N TYR A 50 18.71 11.17 1.34
CA TYR A 50 19.81 11.93 1.93
C TYR A 50 21.00 11.96 0.96
N ASN A 51 21.65 13.12 0.80
CA ASN A 51 22.64 13.33 -0.25
C ASN A 51 23.75 12.25 -0.26
N ASN A 52 24.05 11.73 -1.45
CA ASN A 52 25.01 10.64 -1.69
C ASN A 52 24.66 9.30 -1.01
N SER A 53 23.43 9.12 -0.54
CA SER A 53 22.94 7.81 -0.10
C SER A 53 22.72 6.87 -1.27
N TRP A 54 22.86 5.58 -1.00
CA TRP A 54 22.48 4.54 -1.96
C TRP A 54 21.14 3.93 -1.58
N MET A 55 20.44 3.33 -2.53
CA MET A 55 19.22 2.56 -2.30
C MET A 55 19.52 1.07 -2.25
N MET A 56 19.32 0.47 -1.08
CA MET A 56 19.58 -0.96 -0.83
C MET A 56 18.44 -1.86 -1.17
N ALA A 57 17.23 -1.43 -0.84
CA ALA A 57 16.06 -2.22 -1.04
C ALA A 57 14.92 -1.34 -1.51
N TYR A 58 14.10 -1.89 -2.39
CA TYR A 58 13.01 -1.18 -3.01
C TYR A 58 11.83 -2.10 -3.23
N LYS A 59 10.63 -1.59 -2.96
CA LYS A 59 9.38 -2.22 -3.34
C LYS A 59 8.32 -1.15 -3.56
N LYS A 60 7.72 -1.14 -4.75
CA LYS A 60 6.55 -0.33 -5.08
C LYS A 60 5.39 -1.26 -5.39
N ILE A 61 4.32 -1.14 -4.61
CA ILE A 61 3.15 -2.00 -4.67
C ILE A 61 2.00 -1.17 -5.23
N GLY A 62 1.46 -1.64 -6.35
CA GLY A 62 0.44 -0.92 -7.10
C GLY A 62 -0.87 -0.75 -6.35
N PHE A 63 -1.25 -1.68 -5.47
CA PHE A 63 -2.35 -1.58 -4.51
C PHE A 63 -2.20 -2.69 -3.46
N ASP A 64 -2.17 -2.36 -2.17
CA ASP A 64 -2.15 -3.31 -1.05
C ASP A 64 -2.56 -2.57 0.24
N GLN A 65 -2.56 -3.26 1.38
CA GLN A 65 -2.79 -2.70 2.70
C GLN A 65 -1.50 -2.64 3.51
N THR A 66 -1.32 -1.57 4.29
CA THR A 66 -0.28 -1.47 5.32
C THR A 66 -0.82 -0.87 6.61
N THR A 67 -0.09 -1.05 7.71
CA THR A 67 -0.49 -0.61 9.03
C THR A 67 0.59 0.26 9.65
N PHE A 68 0.21 1.45 10.11
CA PHE A 68 1.07 2.35 10.86
C PHE A 68 0.70 2.39 12.34
N PRO A 69 1.63 2.73 13.24
CA PRO A 69 1.32 2.93 14.65
C PRO A 69 0.51 4.20 14.88
N GLY A 70 -0.56 4.13 15.66
CA GLY A 70 -1.27 5.32 16.15
C GLY A 70 -0.73 5.84 17.49
N LYS A 71 0.00 5.01 18.23
CA LYS A 71 0.75 5.40 19.44
C LYS A 71 2.14 4.77 19.46
N LEU A 72 3.06 5.39 20.19
CA LEU A 72 4.41 4.88 20.39
C LEU A 72 4.37 3.58 21.20
N GLY A 73 5.13 2.57 20.76
CA GLY A 73 5.27 1.27 21.41
C GLY A 73 4.37 0.18 20.82
N LEU A 74 4.53 -1.02 21.38
CA LEU A 74 3.76 -2.21 21.03
C LEU A 74 2.94 -2.68 22.24
N ASP A 75 1.86 -3.42 21.97
CA ASP A 75 1.06 -4.07 23.01
C ASP A 75 1.72 -5.36 23.53
N SER A 76 1.04 -6.09 24.42
CA SER A 76 1.55 -7.33 25.00
C SER A 76 1.73 -8.48 24.00
N HIS A 77 1.15 -8.37 22.80
CA HIS A 77 1.26 -9.34 21.71
C HIS A 77 2.30 -8.92 20.66
N ASN A 78 3.04 -7.83 20.91
CA ASN A 78 3.96 -7.20 19.97
C ASN A 78 3.27 -6.57 18.74
N GLU A 79 2.01 -6.15 18.87
CA GLU A 79 1.29 -5.43 17.82
C GLU A 79 1.32 -3.91 18.05
N PHE A 80 1.16 -3.12 16.97
CA PHE A 80 1.10 -1.67 17.08
C PHE A 80 -0.08 -1.22 17.96
N ILE A 81 0.18 -0.29 18.87
CA ILE A 81 -0.88 0.29 19.70
C ILE A 81 -1.70 1.27 18.86
N SER A 82 -3.03 1.09 18.86
CA SER A 82 -3.98 1.91 18.09
C SER A 82 -3.63 1.96 16.59
N PRO A 83 -3.57 0.81 15.91
CA PRO A 83 -3.07 0.72 14.54
C PRO A 83 -3.92 1.55 13.56
N ILE A 84 -3.26 2.16 12.59
CA ILE A 84 -3.86 2.92 11.51
C ILE A 84 -3.63 2.14 10.21
N THR A 85 -4.70 1.54 9.70
CA THR A 85 -4.70 0.83 8.43
C THR A 85 -4.85 1.79 7.26
N VAL A 86 -4.01 1.61 6.25
CA VAL A 86 -4.07 2.36 4.98
C VAL A 86 -4.08 1.37 3.82
N GLU A 87 -5.07 1.50 2.95
CA GLU A 87 -5.13 0.79 1.67
C GLU A 87 -4.74 1.73 0.54
N GLY A 88 -3.83 1.31 -0.32
CA GLY A 88 -3.44 2.12 -1.45
C GLY A 88 -2.10 1.74 -2.07
N GLN A 89 -1.44 2.71 -2.69
CA GLN A 89 -0.12 2.50 -3.27
C GLN A 89 0.88 2.56 -2.13
N ILE A 90 1.74 1.55 -2.04
CA ILE A 90 2.74 1.46 -0.97
C ILE A 90 4.12 1.46 -1.61
N THR A 91 4.95 2.42 -1.22
CA THR A 91 6.36 2.47 -1.61
C THR A 91 7.23 2.29 -0.38
N ARG A 92 8.11 1.30 -0.42
CA ARG A 92 9.10 0.99 0.61
C ARG A 92 10.48 1.16 0.04
N MET A 93 11.33 1.90 0.74
CA MET A 93 12.69 2.20 0.34
C MET A 93 13.62 2.03 1.53
N VAL A 94 14.80 1.47 1.29
CA VAL A 94 15.86 1.39 2.28
C VAL A 94 17.07 2.08 1.70
N TYR A 95 17.58 3.07 2.40
CA TYR A 95 18.80 3.77 2.03
C TYR A 95 19.91 3.49 3.02
N PHE A 96 21.16 3.41 2.59
CA PHE A 96 22.26 3.69 3.51
C PHE A 96 22.84 5.06 3.20
N ALA A 97 23.14 5.77 4.29
CA ALA A 97 23.85 7.01 4.23
C ALA A 97 25.35 6.79 3.93
N PRO A 98 26.05 7.84 3.48
CA PRO A 98 27.50 7.83 3.42
C PRO A 98 28.14 7.38 4.75
N LEU A 99 29.30 6.74 4.67
CA LEU A 99 30.03 6.30 5.86
C LEU A 99 30.29 7.44 6.85
N GLY A 100 30.16 7.15 8.14
CA GLY A 100 30.40 8.10 9.23
C GLY A 100 29.22 9.03 9.55
N LYS A 101 28.11 8.95 8.80
CA LYS A 101 26.89 9.70 9.11
C LYS A 101 26.17 9.08 10.30
N THR A 102 25.74 9.93 11.24
CA THR A 102 25.00 9.48 12.43
C THR A 102 23.51 9.30 12.13
N PRO A 103 22.81 8.36 12.80
CA PRO A 103 21.36 8.21 12.64
C PRO A 103 20.58 9.51 12.87
N LEU A 104 20.97 10.29 13.89
CA LEU A 104 20.34 11.58 14.19
C LEU A 104 20.46 12.58 13.03
N GLU A 105 21.66 12.73 12.47
CA GLU A 105 21.91 13.66 11.35
C GLU A 105 21.04 13.32 10.15
N VAL A 106 21.00 12.03 9.79
CA VAL A 106 20.24 11.55 8.63
C VAL A 106 18.74 11.66 8.88
N HIS A 107 18.26 11.21 10.04
CA HIS A 107 16.84 11.26 10.38
C HIS A 107 16.29 12.68 10.39
N ARG A 108 17.01 13.62 11.03
CA ARG A 108 16.58 15.03 11.11
C ARG A 108 16.55 15.71 9.75
N ASN A 109 17.43 15.32 8.81
CA ASN A 109 17.37 15.84 7.44
C ASN A 109 16.08 15.38 6.73
N TYR A 110 15.72 14.10 6.82
CA TYR A 110 14.47 13.60 6.24
C TYR A 110 13.24 14.25 6.88
N GLU A 111 13.20 14.39 8.20
CA GLU A 111 12.10 15.06 8.89
C GLU A 111 11.97 16.52 8.50
N GLN A 112 13.08 17.25 8.36
CA GLN A 112 13.06 18.64 7.91
C GLN A 112 12.52 18.77 6.49
N ALA A 113 12.95 17.88 5.58
CA ALA A 113 12.45 17.84 4.20
C ALA A 113 10.94 17.54 4.15
N LEU A 114 10.48 16.52 4.88
CA LEU A 114 9.06 16.21 4.99
C LEU A 114 8.26 17.37 5.59
N LYS A 115 8.76 17.99 6.66
CA LYS A 115 8.11 19.12 7.31
C LYS A 115 7.99 20.32 6.35
N ALA A 116 9.03 20.59 5.55
CA ALA A 116 8.99 21.62 4.52
C ALA A 116 7.94 21.32 3.43
N ALA A 117 7.66 20.04 3.17
CA ALA A 117 6.59 19.58 2.29
C ALA A 117 5.19 19.54 2.96
N GLY A 118 5.04 20.06 4.18
CA GLY A 118 3.76 20.13 4.90
C GLY A 118 3.41 18.91 5.74
N PHE A 119 4.37 18.01 5.98
CA PHE A 119 4.20 16.86 6.85
C PHE A 119 3.96 17.23 8.31
N LYS A 120 2.99 16.55 8.92
CA LYS A 120 2.61 16.64 10.32
C LYS A 120 2.98 15.33 11.01
N ALA A 121 4.03 15.37 11.82
CA ALA A 121 4.41 14.23 12.66
C ALA A 121 3.30 13.92 13.67
N ILE A 122 2.88 12.66 13.72
CA ILE A 122 1.94 12.11 14.70
C ILE A 122 2.74 11.43 15.82
N ILE A 123 3.80 10.71 15.44
CA ILE A 123 4.75 10.08 16.34
C ILE A 123 6.15 10.50 15.90
N SER A 124 6.99 10.87 16.86
CA SER A 124 8.43 11.03 16.68
C SER A 124 9.10 10.57 17.97
N CYS A 125 10.12 9.73 17.86
CA CYS A 125 10.87 9.23 19.01
C CYS A 125 12.34 9.02 18.68
N THR A 126 13.13 8.97 19.74
CA THR A 126 14.58 8.81 19.75
C THR A 126 14.96 7.54 20.50
N PRO A 127 16.22 7.09 20.42
CA PRO A 127 16.67 5.87 21.13
C PRO A 127 16.52 5.95 22.66
N ARG A 128 16.31 7.16 23.21
CA ARG A 128 16.11 7.38 24.65
C ARG A 128 14.65 7.26 25.08
N ASP A 129 13.72 7.23 24.14
CA ASP A 129 12.29 7.19 24.43
C ASP A 129 11.82 5.74 24.56
N LYS A 130 11.23 5.40 25.70
CA LYS A 130 10.71 4.05 25.96
C LYS A 130 9.67 3.66 24.91
N GLY A 131 9.85 2.50 24.28
CA GLY A 131 8.97 2.01 23.22
C GLY A 131 9.49 2.30 21.81
N CYS A 132 10.46 3.20 21.66
CA CYS A 132 11.04 3.53 20.35
C CYS A 132 11.81 2.35 19.77
N GLU A 133 12.57 1.63 20.60
CA GLU A 133 13.31 0.42 20.25
C GLU A 133 12.44 -0.69 19.65
N HIS A 134 11.14 -0.67 19.97
CA HIS A 134 10.17 -1.63 19.46
C HIS A 134 9.58 -1.24 18.11
N MET A 135 9.75 0.02 17.69
CA MET A 135 9.28 0.53 16.40
C MET A 135 10.09 -0.02 15.22
N ARG A 136 10.94 -1.04 15.41
CA ARG A 136 11.57 -1.81 14.34
C ARG A 136 10.85 -3.14 14.04
N TYR A 137 10.11 -3.71 14.99
CA TYR A 137 9.61 -5.09 14.89
C TYR A 137 8.43 -5.25 13.94
N GLY A 138 7.72 -4.17 13.60
CA GLY A 138 6.69 -4.20 12.55
C GLY A 138 7.24 -4.37 11.13
N PHE A 139 8.56 -4.52 10.93
CA PHE A 139 9.19 -4.39 9.63
C PHE A 139 9.96 -5.63 9.15
N ASP A 140 10.40 -6.53 10.03
CA ASP A 140 11.21 -7.70 9.64
C ASP A 140 10.54 -8.53 8.54
N ASP A 141 9.22 -8.73 8.62
CA ASP A 141 8.42 -9.41 7.60
C ASP A 141 8.32 -8.59 6.29
N HIS A 142 8.23 -7.26 6.38
CA HIS A 142 8.12 -6.38 5.21
C HIS A 142 9.42 -6.33 4.41
N TYR A 143 10.58 -6.31 5.08
CA TYR A 143 11.92 -6.32 4.47
C TYR A 143 12.15 -7.57 3.63
N SER A 144 11.84 -8.76 4.16
CA SER A 144 12.09 -10.05 3.51
C SER A 144 11.46 -10.17 2.11
N SER A 145 10.44 -9.36 1.83
CA SER A 145 9.70 -9.33 0.58
C SER A 145 10.14 -8.24 -0.41
N MET A 146 11.14 -7.43 -0.04
CA MET A 146 11.67 -6.36 -0.87
C MET A 146 12.73 -6.90 -1.84
N LYS A 147 12.90 -6.21 -2.97
CA LYS A 147 14.06 -6.46 -3.83
C LYS A 147 15.25 -5.79 -3.20
N GLU A 148 16.37 -6.50 -3.07
CA GLU A 148 17.60 -6.02 -2.44
C GLU A 148 18.75 -5.93 -3.44
N ALA A 149 19.74 -5.09 -3.16
CA ALA A 149 20.95 -4.97 -3.97
C ALA A 149 21.81 -6.24 -3.89
N ASP A 150 22.41 -6.64 -5.02
CA ASP A 150 23.26 -7.82 -5.08
C ASP A 150 24.69 -7.52 -4.61
N PHE A 151 24.93 -7.75 -3.33
CA PHE A 151 26.25 -7.60 -2.72
C PHE A 151 27.29 -8.63 -3.22
N ARG A 152 26.86 -9.80 -3.73
CA ARG A 152 27.79 -10.81 -4.25
C ARG A 152 28.37 -10.37 -5.59
N ALA A 153 27.51 -9.90 -6.49
CA ALA A 153 27.94 -9.28 -7.74
C ALA A 153 28.83 -8.06 -7.48
N ASN A 154 28.48 -7.25 -6.49
CA ASN A 154 29.27 -6.08 -6.10
C ASN A 154 30.69 -6.46 -5.63
N ARG A 155 30.80 -7.44 -4.73
CA ARG A 155 32.09 -7.99 -4.28
C ARG A 155 32.93 -8.54 -5.43
N ALA A 156 32.30 -9.17 -6.43
CA ALA A 156 33.02 -9.67 -7.60
C ALA A 156 33.57 -8.55 -8.49
N ARG A 157 32.89 -7.40 -8.55
CA ARG A 157 33.33 -6.22 -9.32
C ARG A 157 34.40 -5.39 -8.61
N HIS A 158 34.38 -5.35 -7.28
CA HIS A 158 35.27 -4.51 -6.46
C HIS A 158 36.07 -5.33 -5.41
N PRO A 159 36.90 -6.31 -5.82
CA PRO A 159 37.62 -7.19 -4.90
C PRO A 159 38.56 -6.44 -3.94
N GLU A 160 39.07 -5.26 -4.33
CA GLU A 160 39.93 -4.38 -3.53
C GLU A 160 39.22 -3.76 -2.31
N LYS A 161 37.88 -3.79 -2.28
CA LYS A 161 37.07 -3.30 -1.14
C LYS A 161 36.64 -4.41 -0.19
N SER A 162 37.40 -5.50 -0.12
CA SER A 162 37.04 -6.75 0.56
C SER A 162 36.53 -6.58 2.00
N ALA A 163 37.14 -5.73 2.83
CA ALA A 163 36.68 -5.49 4.21
C ALA A 163 35.27 -4.89 4.28
N LEU A 164 34.99 -3.92 3.42
CA LEU A 164 33.70 -3.24 3.32
C LEU A 164 32.64 -4.16 2.68
N ASN A 165 33.03 -4.89 1.63
CA ASN A 165 32.19 -5.89 1.00
C ASN A 165 31.82 -7.04 1.94
N ASN A 166 32.70 -7.40 2.88
CA ASN A 166 32.41 -8.41 3.90
C ASN A 166 31.42 -7.89 4.94
N GLN A 167 31.56 -6.63 5.37
CA GLN A 167 30.54 -5.97 6.21
C GLN A 167 29.19 -5.96 5.49
N MET A 168 29.15 -5.55 4.22
CA MET A 168 27.94 -5.57 3.39
C MET A 168 27.36 -6.97 3.15
N PHE A 169 28.19 -7.98 2.89
CA PHE A 169 27.75 -9.37 2.69
C PHE A 169 27.06 -9.93 3.94
N SER A 170 27.54 -9.57 5.14
CA SER A 170 26.89 -9.95 6.39
C SER A 170 25.50 -9.31 6.61
N LEU A 171 25.12 -8.33 5.77
CA LEU A 171 23.83 -7.64 5.83
C LEU A 171 22.72 -8.34 5.05
N GLY A 172 23.02 -9.39 4.28
CA GLY A 172 22.03 -10.21 3.56
C GLY A 172 21.13 -11.07 4.47
N GLY A 173 20.99 -10.68 5.74
CA GLY A 173 20.18 -11.33 6.78
C GLY A 173 19.61 -10.29 7.75
N THR A 174 18.37 -9.87 7.46
CA THR A 174 17.29 -9.31 8.30
C THR A 174 17.53 -8.18 9.33
N ASN A 175 18.73 -7.92 9.87
CA ASN A 175 18.92 -6.93 10.93
C ASN A 175 19.49 -5.58 10.42
N MET A 176 18.83 -5.00 9.41
CA MET A 176 19.25 -3.71 8.81
C MET A 176 19.06 -2.49 9.73
N LEU A 177 18.26 -2.63 10.78
CA LEU A 177 18.01 -1.62 11.79
C LEU A 177 18.32 -2.19 13.18
N GLY A 178 19.44 -1.77 13.76
CA GLY A 178 19.79 -2.05 15.16
C GLY A 178 18.87 -1.31 16.13
N THR A 179 18.71 -1.86 17.33
CA THR A 179 17.85 -1.30 18.39
C THR A 179 18.44 -0.09 19.10
N ASP A 180 19.76 -0.05 19.22
CA ASP A 180 20.43 0.78 20.23
C ASP A 180 20.48 2.26 19.83
N ASP A 181 20.21 2.56 18.56
CA ASP A 181 20.38 3.89 17.96
C ASP A 181 19.24 4.21 16.95
N LEU A 182 18.03 3.77 17.26
CA LEU A 182 16.83 3.91 16.41
C LEU A 182 16.12 5.27 16.60
N TYR A 183 15.90 5.97 15.50
CA TYR A 183 15.03 7.14 15.39
C TYR A 183 13.82 6.79 14.54
N PHE A 184 12.63 7.12 15.00
CA PHE A 184 11.40 6.79 14.30
C PHE A 184 10.49 8.00 14.24
N THR A 185 9.91 8.23 13.06
CA THR A 185 8.88 9.25 12.86
C THR A 185 7.80 8.72 11.95
N TYR A 186 6.55 8.89 12.35
CA TYR A 186 5.36 8.61 11.55
C TYR A 186 4.45 9.83 11.54
N GLY A 187 3.81 10.07 10.42
CA GLY A 187 2.88 11.19 10.27
C GLY A 187 2.23 11.22 8.91
N THR A 188 1.60 12.34 8.61
CA THR A 188 0.84 12.51 7.38
C THR A 188 1.12 13.85 6.71
N LEU A 189 0.88 13.91 5.41
CA LEU A 189 0.87 15.15 4.63
C LEU A 189 -0.30 15.13 3.66
N THR A 190 -0.76 16.30 3.23
CA THR A 190 -1.83 16.40 2.22
C THR A 190 -1.20 16.60 0.84
N LYS A 191 -1.54 15.72 -0.11
CA LYS A 191 -1.12 15.79 -1.51
C LYS A 191 -2.35 15.60 -2.40
N ASP A 192 -2.63 16.56 -3.28
CA ASP A 192 -3.78 16.50 -4.20
C ASP A 192 -5.13 16.22 -3.51
N GLY A 193 -5.31 16.73 -2.29
CA GLY A 193 -6.50 16.51 -1.46
C GLY A 193 -6.54 15.18 -0.69
N ASN A 194 -5.57 14.28 -0.91
CA ASN A 194 -5.46 13.01 -0.22
C ASN A 194 -4.47 13.09 0.96
N THR A 195 -4.76 12.34 2.02
CA THR A 195 -3.86 12.18 3.18
C THR A 195 -2.84 11.10 2.86
N VAL A 196 -1.60 11.50 2.56
CA VAL A 196 -0.48 10.56 2.39
C VAL A 196 0.14 10.28 3.75
N HIS A 197 0.42 9.01 4.00
CA HIS A 197 1.08 8.55 5.22
C HIS A 197 2.55 8.30 4.92
N ALA A 198 3.44 8.82 5.76
CA ALA A 198 4.87 8.56 5.64
C ALA A 198 5.47 8.21 6.99
N MET A 199 6.38 7.25 6.95
CA MET A 199 7.08 6.75 8.11
C MET A 199 8.57 6.62 7.79
N LEU A 200 9.38 7.05 8.74
CA LEU A 200 10.83 7.02 8.72
C LEU A 200 11.31 6.18 9.89
N ASN A 201 12.17 5.23 9.63
CA ASN A 201 12.91 4.53 10.66
C ASN A 201 14.40 4.58 10.30
N THR A 202 15.22 5.20 11.14
CA THR A 202 16.64 5.43 10.89
C THR A 202 17.46 4.91 12.05
N GLY A 203 18.47 4.09 11.76
CA GLY A 203 19.34 3.53 12.79
C GLY A 203 20.66 3.06 12.23
N LYS A 204 21.53 2.55 13.10
CA LYS A 204 22.72 1.84 12.65
C LYS A 204 22.35 0.42 12.23
N VAL A 205 22.97 -0.08 11.16
CA VAL A 205 22.92 -1.51 10.90
C VAL A 205 23.60 -2.26 12.05
N TYR A 206 23.04 -3.40 12.43
CA TYR A 206 23.59 -4.20 13.51
C TYR A 206 25.08 -4.51 13.29
N ARG A 207 25.92 -4.13 14.26
CA ARG A 207 27.38 -4.34 14.28
C ARG A 207 28.17 -3.72 13.10
N THR A 208 27.66 -2.66 12.47
CA THR A 208 28.43 -1.90 11.47
C THR A 208 28.36 -0.39 11.70
N ASP A 209 29.16 0.37 10.94
CA ASP A 209 29.15 1.84 10.95
C ASP A 209 28.18 2.46 9.93
N PHE A 210 27.41 1.64 9.22
CA PHE A 210 26.40 2.14 8.29
C PHE A 210 25.17 2.63 9.04
N THR A 211 24.74 3.83 8.69
CA THR A 211 23.42 4.35 9.04
C THR A 211 22.45 4.03 7.92
N THR A 212 21.29 3.49 8.27
CA THR A 212 20.22 3.15 7.33
C THR A 212 18.98 3.92 7.62
N THR A 213 18.19 4.18 6.58
CA THR A 213 16.85 4.73 6.71
C THR A 213 15.89 3.88 5.91
N TYR A 214 14.93 3.28 6.62
CA TYR A 214 13.69 2.78 6.05
C TYR A 214 12.71 3.91 5.87
N ILE A 215 12.10 3.97 4.69
CA ILE A 215 11.01 4.89 4.39
C ILE A 215 9.87 4.07 3.83
N GLU A 216 8.71 4.20 4.46
CA GLU A 216 7.45 3.68 3.93
C GLU A 216 6.49 4.83 3.70
N ILE A 217 5.97 4.91 2.47
CA ILE A 217 4.97 5.89 2.06
C ILE A 217 3.75 5.11 1.56
N ALA A 218 2.60 5.41 2.12
CA ALA A 218 1.31 4.91 1.66
C ALA A 218 0.45 6.07 1.14
N GLU A 219 0.11 6.01 -0.15
CA GLU A 219 -0.78 6.93 -0.81
C GLU A 219 -2.15 6.26 -0.96
N PRO A 220 -3.19 6.70 -0.21
CA PRO A 220 -4.51 6.11 -0.33
C PRO A 220 -5.05 6.23 -1.76
N GLN A 221 -5.59 5.12 -2.26
CA GLN A 221 -6.26 5.08 -3.55
C GLN A 221 -7.40 4.06 -3.48
N ALA A 222 -8.40 4.20 -4.35
CA ALA A 222 -9.43 3.19 -4.48
C ALA A 222 -8.87 1.95 -5.21
N MET A 223 -9.20 0.76 -4.72
CA MET A 223 -8.87 -0.49 -5.43
C MET A 223 -9.52 -0.50 -6.81
N GLN A 224 -8.78 -0.94 -7.84
CA GLN A 224 -9.39 -1.26 -9.13
C GLN A 224 -10.25 -2.52 -8.99
N GLY A 225 -11.55 -2.35 -8.78
CA GLY A 225 -12.53 -3.44 -8.76
C GLY A 225 -12.82 -4.00 -10.16
N GLY A 226 -13.50 -5.15 -10.22
CA GLY A 226 -14.01 -5.70 -11.48
C GLY A 226 -12.98 -6.35 -12.41
N GLN A 227 -11.72 -6.49 -11.99
CA GLN A 227 -10.69 -7.22 -12.73
C GLN A 227 -10.86 -8.75 -12.67
N VAL A 228 -11.57 -9.24 -11.65
CA VAL A 228 -12.09 -10.60 -11.59
C VAL A 228 -13.60 -10.50 -11.73
N THR A 229 -14.11 -10.96 -12.87
CA THR A 229 -15.53 -11.18 -13.09
C THR A 229 -15.75 -12.68 -13.17
N VAL A 230 -16.80 -13.19 -12.52
CA VAL A 230 -17.31 -14.51 -12.90
C VAL A 230 -18.05 -14.29 -14.21
N ASN A 231 -17.34 -14.35 -15.33
CA ASN A 231 -18.00 -14.18 -16.62
C ASN A 231 -19.04 -15.29 -16.82
N ALA A 232 -20.06 -15.05 -17.65
CA ALA A 232 -21.14 -16.00 -17.88
C ALA A 232 -20.63 -17.41 -18.24
N ASP A 233 -19.51 -17.54 -18.95
CA ASP A 233 -18.91 -18.84 -19.28
C ASP A 233 -18.33 -19.57 -18.06
N ALA A 234 -17.64 -18.87 -17.16
CA ALA A 234 -17.16 -19.43 -15.91
C ALA A 234 -18.33 -19.84 -15.00
N LEU A 235 -19.39 -19.03 -14.93
CA LEU A 235 -20.62 -19.39 -14.20
C LEU A 235 -21.25 -20.66 -14.80
N LYS A 236 -21.35 -20.72 -16.12
CA LYS A 236 -21.88 -21.90 -16.84
C LYS A 236 -21.06 -23.14 -16.53
N ASN A 237 -19.74 -23.07 -16.69
CA ASN A 237 -18.84 -24.21 -16.48
C ASN A 237 -18.92 -24.71 -15.04
N ALA A 238 -18.92 -23.81 -14.05
CA ALA A 238 -19.07 -24.16 -12.65
C ALA A 238 -20.44 -24.80 -12.34
N LEU A 239 -21.54 -24.25 -12.88
CA LEU A 239 -22.86 -24.88 -12.71
C LEU A 239 -22.92 -26.27 -13.35
N GLN A 240 -22.26 -26.48 -14.49
CA GLN A 240 -22.19 -27.78 -15.14
C GLN A 240 -21.32 -28.78 -14.37
N SER A 241 -20.20 -28.34 -13.77
CA SER A 241 -19.26 -29.24 -13.09
C SER A 241 -19.63 -29.55 -11.64
N SER A 242 -20.17 -28.56 -10.90
CA SER A 242 -20.43 -28.69 -9.46
C SER A 242 -21.89 -28.52 -9.07
N GLY A 243 -22.79 -28.21 -10.01
CA GLY A 243 -24.20 -27.93 -9.74
C GLY A 243 -24.45 -26.61 -9.00
N LYS A 244 -23.38 -25.90 -8.61
CA LYS A 244 -23.44 -24.62 -7.91
C LYS A 244 -22.19 -23.76 -8.14
N VAL A 245 -22.33 -22.46 -7.97
CA VAL A 245 -21.23 -21.48 -8.03
C VAL A 245 -21.46 -20.35 -7.04
N ALA A 246 -20.41 -19.99 -6.29
CA ALA A 246 -20.43 -18.85 -5.39
C ALA A 246 -20.25 -17.53 -6.16
N LEU A 247 -21.08 -16.54 -5.80
CA LEU A 247 -21.11 -15.22 -6.41
C LEU A 247 -20.53 -14.21 -5.41
N TYR A 248 -19.23 -13.99 -5.54
CA TYR A 248 -18.56 -12.90 -4.85
C TYR A 248 -18.77 -11.62 -5.67
N GLY A 249 -19.13 -10.51 -5.01
CA GLY A 249 -19.44 -9.24 -5.69
C GLY A 249 -20.93 -8.82 -5.68
N ILE A 250 -21.78 -9.48 -4.89
CA ILE A 250 -23.09 -8.96 -4.51
C ILE A 250 -22.99 -8.38 -3.09
N TYR A 251 -23.16 -7.07 -2.97
CA TYR A 251 -22.88 -6.33 -1.73
C TYR A 251 -24.15 -5.85 -1.02
N PHE A 252 -24.11 -5.91 0.30
CA PHE A 252 -25.14 -5.45 1.23
C PHE A 252 -24.47 -4.70 2.38
N ASP A 253 -25.14 -3.70 2.96
CA ASP A 253 -24.67 -3.13 4.23
C ASP A 253 -24.87 -4.15 5.38
N THR A 254 -24.14 -3.95 6.48
CA THR A 254 -24.28 -4.76 7.70
C THR A 254 -25.72 -4.74 8.21
N GLY A 255 -26.28 -5.93 8.47
CA GLY A 255 -27.66 -6.09 8.94
C GLY A 255 -28.75 -5.77 7.90
N LYS A 256 -28.37 -5.43 6.67
CA LYS A 256 -29.31 -5.03 5.60
C LYS A 256 -29.42 -6.09 4.49
N SER A 257 -30.54 -6.01 3.78
CA SER A 257 -30.88 -6.90 2.65
C SER A 257 -31.01 -6.17 1.31
N GLU A 258 -30.91 -4.85 1.31
CA GLU A 258 -30.89 -4.02 0.12
C GLU A 258 -29.56 -4.18 -0.62
N ILE A 259 -29.62 -4.50 -1.91
CA ILE A 259 -28.43 -4.63 -2.76
C ILE A 259 -27.84 -3.24 -3.01
N LYS A 260 -26.53 -3.11 -2.80
CA LYS A 260 -25.76 -1.96 -3.27
C LYS A 260 -25.61 -2.04 -4.79
N ALA A 261 -26.56 -1.42 -5.51
CA ALA A 261 -26.80 -1.67 -6.92
C ALA A 261 -25.60 -1.29 -7.82
N ALA A 262 -24.89 -0.20 -7.51
CA ALA A 262 -23.75 0.24 -8.31
C ALA A 262 -22.57 -0.74 -8.18
N GLU A 263 -22.27 -1.15 -6.94
CA GLU A 263 -21.16 -2.06 -6.62
C GLU A 263 -21.45 -3.50 -7.05
N SER A 264 -22.72 -3.90 -7.06
CA SER A 264 -23.16 -5.25 -7.43
C SER A 264 -23.49 -5.40 -8.92
N LYS A 265 -23.45 -4.30 -9.68
CA LYS A 265 -23.93 -4.25 -11.07
C LYS A 265 -23.23 -5.28 -11.96
N THR A 266 -21.90 -5.34 -11.90
CA THR A 266 -21.10 -6.24 -12.74
C THR A 266 -21.49 -7.70 -12.53
N GLN A 267 -21.65 -8.12 -11.27
CA GLN A 267 -22.01 -9.51 -10.97
C GLN A 267 -23.46 -9.83 -11.39
N LEU A 268 -24.39 -8.90 -11.21
CA LEU A 268 -25.77 -9.04 -11.68
C LEU A 268 -25.86 -9.11 -13.22
N ASP A 269 -25.05 -8.31 -13.93
CA ASP A 269 -24.96 -8.34 -15.40
C ASP A 269 -24.52 -9.74 -15.88
N GLU A 270 -23.49 -10.34 -15.28
CA GLU A 270 -23.00 -11.67 -15.67
C GLU A 270 -24.01 -12.78 -15.37
N MET A 271 -24.71 -12.71 -14.23
CA MET A 271 -25.80 -13.64 -13.92
C MET A 271 -26.94 -13.52 -14.95
N ALA A 272 -27.31 -12.30 -15.33
CA ALA A 272 -28.33 -12.06 -16.32
C ALA A 272 -27.90 -12.57 -17.72
N LYS A 273 -26.65 -12.33 -18.12
CA LYS A 273 -26.08 -12.85 -19.38
C LYS A 273 -26.15 -14.38 -19.42
N LEU A 274 -25.73 -15.05 -18.35
CA LEU A 274 -25.83 -16.50 -18.20
C LEU A 274 -27.27 -16.99 -18.39
N LEU A 275 -28.21 -16.44 -17.62
CA LEU A 275 -29.61 -16.87 -17.64
C LEU A 275 -30.28 -16.56 -18.99
N LYS A 276 -29.91 -15.48 -19.66
CA LYS A 276 -30.38 -15.18 -21.03
C LYS A 276 -29.80 -16.14 -22.06
N SER A 277 -28.52 -16.49 -21.95
CA SER A 277 -27.84 -17.43 -22.86
C SER A 277 -28.33 -18.88 -22.71
N GLN A 278 -28.92 -19.24 -21.56
CA GLN A 278 -29.43 -20.58 -21.28
C GLN A 278 -30.90 -20.55 -20.89
N PRO A 279 -31.85 -20.43 -21.84
CA PRO A 279 -33.29 -20.28 -21.53
C PRO A 279 -33.89 -21.41 -20.69
N ALA A 280 -33.35 -22.63 -20.78
CA ALA A 280 -33.78 -23.79 -20.01
C ALA A 280 -33.24 -23.83 -18.57
N LEU A 281 -32.17 -23.08 -18.27
CA LEU A 281 -31.54 -23.10 -16.95
C LEU A 281 -32.48 -22.50 -15.91
N LYS A 282 -32.74 -23.26 -14.85
CA LYS A 282 -33.43 -22.84 -13.64
C LYS A 282 -32.48 -22.96 -12.45
N VAL A 283 -32.50 -21.97 -11.57
CA VAL A 283 -31.55 -21.87 -10.45
C VAL A 283 -32.26 -21.46 -9.16
N TYR A 284 -31.70 -21.92 -8.04
CA TYR A 284 -31.87 -21.29 -6.75
C TYR A 284 -30.83 -20.17 -6.58
N ILE A 285 -31.27 -19.04 -6.04
CA ILE A 285 -30.40 -18.01 -5.48
C ILE A 285 -30.30 -18.30 -3.98
N VAL A 286 -29.14 -18.72 -3.49
CA VAL A 286 -28.96 -19.13 -2.10
C VAL A 286 -28.15 -18.08 -1.35
N GLY A 287 -28.75 -17.44 -0.35
CA GLY A 287 -28.08 -16.49 0.53
C GLY A 287 -27.41 -17.18 1.71
N HIS A 288 -26.23 -16.69 2.09
CA HIS A 288 -25.45 -17.17 3.24
C HIS A 288 -25.07 -16.00 4.16
N THR A 289 -24.85 -16.30 5.44
CA THR A 289 -24.22 -15.40 6.42
C THR A 289 -22.97 -16.03 7.00
N ASP A 290 -22.19 -15.26 7.75
CA ASP A 290 -21.23 -15.82 8.69
C ASP A 290 -21.95 -16.25 9.99
N ASN A 291 -21.19 -16.77 10.96
CA ASN A 291 -21.71 -17.26 12.24
C ASN A 291 -21.95 -16.16 13.29
N GLN A 292 -21.80 -14.88 12.95
CA GLN A 292 -21.98 -13.81 13.93
C GLN A 292 -23.46 -13.47 14.09
N GLY A 293 -23.89 -13.29 15.33
CA GLY A 293 -25.28 -12.97 15.66
C GLY A 293 -26.19 -14.19 15.80
N ASN A 294 -27.49 -13.93 15.90
CA ASN A 294 -28.50 -14.96 16.14
C ASN A 294 -28.83 -15.74 14.85
N LEU A 295 -28.93 -17.07 14.94
CA LEU A 295 -29.16 -17.94 13.79
C LEU A 295 -30.50 -17.66 13.09
N ASP A 296 -31.59 -17.47 13.82
CA ASP A 296 -32.91 -17.21 13.22
C ASP A 296 -32.93 -15.84 12.50
N ALA A 297 -32.29 -14.84 13.09
CA ALA A 297 -32.10 -13.54 12.45
C ALA A 297 -31.26 -13.67 11.17
N ASN A 298 -30.18 -14.46 11.19
CA ASN A 298 -29.35 -14.73 10.02
C ASN A 298 -30.07 -15.57 8.96
N GLN A 299 -30.98 -16.44 9.37
CA GLN A 299 -31.83 -17.23 8.49
C GLN A 299 -32.81 -16.32 7.73
N ALA A 300 -33.45 -15.39 8.44
CA ALA A 300 -34.30 -14.37 7.82
C ALA A 300 -33.48 -13.45 6.89
N LEU A 301 -32.32 -12.97 7.35
CA LEU A 301 -31.45 -12.07 6.59
C LEU A 301 -30.93 -12.70 5.30
N SER A 302 -30.42 -13.92 5.37
CA SER A 302 -29.96 -14.65 4.18
C SER A 302 -31.09 -14.89 3.17
N GLN A 303 -32.29 -15.21 3.63
CA GLN A 303 -33.47 -15.37 2.78
C GLN A 303 -33.87 -14.05 2.10
N GLN A 304 -33.87 -12.94 2.85
CA GLN A 304 -34.18 -11.60 2.32
C GLN A 304 -33.15 -11.15 1.27
N ARG A 305 -31.86 -11.39 1.52
CA ARG A 305 -30.79 -11.10 0.54
C ARG A 305 -30.97 -11.87 -0.75
N ALA A 306 -31.29 -13.17 -0.67
CA ALA A 306 -31.60 -13.98 -1.83
C ALA A 306 -32.83 -13.47 -2.59
N GLN A 307 -33.88 -13.03 -1.87
CA GLN A 307 -35.08 -12.41 -2.46
C GLN A 307 -34.74 -11.10 -3.19
N ALA A 308 -33.89 -10.26 -2.61
CA ALA A 308 -33.45 -9.02 -3.23
C ALA A 308 -32.74 -9.29 -4.58
N VAL A 309 -31.90 -10.33 -4.64
CA VAL A 309 -31.22 -10.73 -5.88
C VAL A 309 -32.20 -11.25 -6.92
N VAL A 310 -33.16 -12.10 -6.53
CA VAL A 310 -34.25 -12.53 -7.42
C VAL A 310 -35.05 -11.33 -7.94
N ALA A 311 -35.37 -10.37 -7.07
CA ALA A 311 -36.08 -9.16 -7.45
C ALA A 311 -35.28 -8.32 -8.45
N ALA A 312 -33.96 -8.18 -8.27
CA ALA A 312 -33.10 -7.50 -9.23
C ALA A 312 -33.10 -8.21 -10.59
N LEU A 313 -32.89 -9.53 -10.63
CA LEU A 313 -32.87 -10.30 -11.89
C LEU A 313 -34.21 -10.25 -12.64
N THR A 314 -35.33 -10.33 -11.91
CA THR A 314 -36.66 -10.32 -12.52
C THR A 314 -37.07 -8.91 -12.97
N LYS A 315 -36.93 -7.89 -12.11
CA LYS A 315 -37.41 -6.53 -12.40
C LYS A 315 -36.49 -5.73 -13.31
N GLN A 316 -35.17 -5.84 -13.13
CA GLN A 316 -34.20 -5.04 -13.89
C GLN A 316 -33.71 -5.78 -15.13
N TYR A 317 -33.46 -7.08 -15.02
CA TYR A 317 -32.86 -7.87 -16.11
C TYR A 317 -33.86 -8.68 -16.92
N GLN A 318 -35.14 -8.67 -16.54
CA GLN A 318 -36.24 -9.34 -17.24
C GLN A 318 -36.05 -10.86 -17.33
N ILE A 319 -35.46 -11.47 -16.30
CA ILE A 319 -35.43 -12.94 -16.17
C ILE A 319 -36.79 -13.42 -15.67
N ALA A 320 -37.35 -14.45 -16.33
CA ALA A 320 -38.64 -15.01 -15.92
C ALA A 320 -38.60 -15.52 -14.47
N ALA A 321 -39.57 -15.12 -13.66
CA ALA A 321 -39.64 -15.46 -12.23
C ALA A 321 -39.68 -16.98 -11.98
N THR A 322 -40.22 -17.76 -12.91
CA THR A 322 -40.25 -19.24 -12.84
C THR A 322 -38.88 -19.90 -12.96
N ARG A 323 -37.82 -19.14 -13.28
CA ARG A 323 -36.46 -19.64 -13.47
C ARG A 323 -35.52 -19.36 -12.30
N VAL A 324 -35.93 -18.54 -11.35
CA VAL A 324 -35.10 -18.10 -10.23
C VAL A 324 -35.90 -18.21 -8.93
N ALA A 325 -35.36 -18.90 -7.93
CA ALA A 325 -36.03 -19.08 -6.65
C ALA A 325 -35.08 -18.77 -5.49
N SER A 326 -35.50 -17.95 -4.52
CA SER A 326 -34.65 -17.55 -3.40
C SER A 326 -34.68 -18.55 -2.25
N LYS A 327 -33.52 -18.89 -1.68
CA LYS A 327 -33.36 -19.66 -0.44
C LYS A 327 -32.34 -19.00 0.48
N GLY A 328 -32.58 -18.97 1.78
CA GLY A 328 -31.60 -18.60 2.80
C GLY A 328 -31.15 -19.83 3.59
N VAL A 329 -29.87 -19.91 3.95
CA VAL A 329 -29.34 -21.01 4.77
C VAL A 329 -28.47 -20.51 5.94
N ALA A 330 -28.48 -19.21 6.22
CA ALA A 330 -27.66 -18.59 7.25
C ALA A 330 -26.19 -19.07 7.19
N SER A 331 -25.63 -19.45 8.34
CA SER A 331 -24.28 -19.98 8.51
C SER A 331 -24.20 -21.51 8.45
N LEU A 332 -25.26 -22.21 8.03
CA LEU A 332 -25.34 -23.67 8.07
C LEU A 332 -24.55 -24.37 6.95
N ALA A 333 -24.00 -23.61 6.00
CA ALA A 333 -23.18 -24.11 4.91
C ALA A 333 -21.91 -23.25 4.72
N PRO A 334 -20.96 -23.27 5.67
CA PRO A 334 -19.72 -22.52 5.58
C PRO A 334 -18.80 -23.11 4.51
N VAL A 335 -18.05 -22.25 3.82
CA VAL A 335 -17.00 -22.62 2.85
C VAL A 335 -15.60 -22.29 3.36
N ALA A 336 -15.52 -21.62 4.51
CA ALA A 336 -14.29 -21.32 5.22
C ALA A 336 -14.55 -21.30 6.73
N SER A 337 -13.49 -21.35 7.54
CA SER A 337 -13.58 -21.15 9.00
C SER A 337 -14.25 -19.81 9.31
N ASN A 338 -15.03 -19.74 10.38
CA ASN A 338 -15.60 -18.49 10.88
C ASN A 338 -14.75 -17.82 11.98
N ASP A 339 -13.60 -18.42 12.33
CA ASP A 339 -12.78 -18.00 13.46
C ASP A 339 -12.07 -16.67 13.18
N ASN A 340 -11.88 -16.33 11.90
CA ASN A 340 -11.24 -15.09 11.45
C ASN A 340 -12.08 -14.33 10.41
N ASP A 341 -11.80 -13.04 10.25
CA ASP A 341 -12.56 -12.17 9.35
C ASP A 341 -12.47 -12.57 7.88
N ALA A 342 -11.32 -13.07 7.44
CA ALA A 342 -11.13 -13.51 6.06
C ALA A 342 -12.08 -14.69 5.72
N GLY A 343 -12.22 -15.64 6.63
CA GLY A 343 -13.14 -16.76 6.47
C GLY A 343 -14.61 -16.35 6.61
N ARG A 344 -14.95 -15.47 7.55
CA ARG A 344 -16.30 -14.87 7.65
C ARG A 344 -16.70 -14.13 6.37
N ALA A 345 -15.79 -13.37 5.77
CA ALA A 345 -16.03 -12.68 4.50
C ALA A 345 -16.36 -13.66 3.36
N LYS A 346 -15.69 -14.82 3.30
CA LYS A 346 -16.02 -15.87 2.33
C LYS A 346 -17.39 -16.52 2.58
N ASN A 347 -17.83 -16.58 3.84
CA ASN A 347 -19.13 -17.15 4.21
C ASN A 347 -20.30 -16.20 3.92
N ARG A 348 -20.11 -14.89 4.02
CA ARG A 348 -21.09 -13.86 3.61
C ARG A 348 -21.18 -13.75 2.07
N ARG A 349 -21.93 -14.66 1.45
CA ARG A 349 -22.01 -14.78 -0.01
C ARG A 349 -23.43 -15.10 -0.49
N VAL A 350 -23.60 -15.06 -1.81
CA VAL A 350 -24.75 -15.63 -2.51
C VAL A 350 -24.24 -16.74 -3.43
N GLU A 351 -24.98 -17.82 -3.61
CA GLU A 351 -24.69 -18.88 -4.58
C GLU A 351 -25.80 -18.98 -5.64
N LEU A 352 -25.41 -19.36 -6.86
CA LEU A 352 -26.32 -19.97 -7.82
C LEU A 352 -26.24 -21.48 -7.66
N VAL A 353 -27.38 -22.14 -7.57
CA VAL A 353 -27.48 -23.61 -7.50
C VAL A 353 -28.48 -24.06 -8.55
N VAL A 354 -28.16 -25.06 -9.38
CA VAL A 354 -29.11 -25.60 -10.37
C VAL A 354 -30.31 -26.23 -9.65
N GLN A 355 -31.53 -26.05 -10.18
CA GLN A 355 -32.75 -26.66 -9.63
C GLN A 355 -32.86 -28.16 -9.91
#